data_AF-A0A428NGW5-F1
#
_entry.id   AF-A0A428NGW5-F1
#
_cell.length_a   1.000
_cell.length_b   1.000
_cell.length_c   1.000
_cell.angle_alpha   90.00
_cell.angle_beta   90.00
_cell.angle_gamma   90.00
#
_symmetry.space_group_name_H-M   'P 1'
#
loop_
_entity.id
_entity.type
_entity.pdbx_description
1 polymer ?
#
loop_
_entity_poly.entity_id
_entity_poly.type
_entity_poly.pdbx_seq_one_letter_code
_entity_poly.pdbx_strand_id
1 'polypeptide(L)'
;MVLFKRKPVQFLPPAEIEDENAEVWYIPQTGEIFASYEDYLNRMDFYNQRRFNDQITGHSGLTFFEAFKSELAGGKEVEASFPEALKGPILRRVQFQTVSRLDNLVDQIYEEFKLDYYPGEEVTVTLDGGERVHGLVRDKTTFGPRALPDGSKALPTTRYLVNLKDSEKETIVTDEHICRDRGVFTKAMLRSFIKKTVTRDAWNGAPWLVKHDYASQYHIDTRVPPHLRYDTKILERKQLQAQKRAHINHDTNGHNLVAALHSGPVRLPELKPAPKSKAKPGQQGTGSKGLKWP
;
A
#
# COMPACT_ATOMS: atom_id res chain seq x y z
N MET A 1 5.12 -4.37 -10.49
CA MET A 1 6.58 -4.51 -10.44
C MET A 1 6.96 -5.82 -9.77
N VAL A 2 8.03 -6.47 -10.22
CA VAL A 2 8.54 -7.72 -9.63
C VAL A 2 9.42 -7.41 -8.42
N LEU A 3 9.27 -8.19 -7.34
CA LEU A 3 9.99 -7.99 -6.09
C LEU A 3 10.97 -9.14 -5.81
N PHE A 4 12.18 -8.80 -5.39
CA PHE A 4 13.17 -9.74 -4.83
C PHE A 4 13.50 -9.31 -3.40
N LYS A 5 13.37 -10.21 -2.42
CA LYS A 5 13.53 -9.89 -0.99
C LYS A 5 12.75 -8.64 -0.56
N ARG A 6 11.51 -8.50 -1.05
CA ARG A 6 10.57 -7.38 -0.77
C ARG A 6 11.03 -6.02 -1.32
N LYS A 7 12.04 -5.99 -2.18
CA LYS A 7 12.49 -4.79 -2.88
C LYS A 7 12.22 -4.92 -4.38
N PRO A 8 11.97 -3.81 -5.09
CA PRO A 8 11.98 -3.78 -6.55
C PRO A 8 13.24 -4.46 -7.10
N VAL A 9 13.09 -5.32 -8.11
CA VAL A 9 14.24 -5.80 -8.87
C VAL A 9 14.87 -4.61 -9.59
N GLN A 10 16.16 -4.40 -9.38
CA GLN A 10 16.94 -3.36 -10.05
C GLN A 10 17.63 -3.97 -11.27
N PHE A 11 17.45 -3.33 -12.42
CA PHE A 11 18.14 -3.70 -13.66
C PHE A 11 19.56 -3.14 -13.65
N LEU A 12 20.47 -3.89 -14.27
CA LEU A 12 21.85 -3.46 -14.43
C LEU A 12 21.93 -2.33 -15.45
N PRO A 13 22.85 -1.37 -15.28
CA PRO A 13 23.08 -0.35 -16.30
C PRO A 13 23.52 -1.02 -17.61
N PRO A 14 23.18 -0.44 -18.78
CA PRO A 14 23.66 -0.94 -20.05
C PRO A 14 25.18 -1.02 -20.07
N ALA A 15 25.74 -2.10 -20.62
CA ALA A 15 27.17 -2.19 -20.85
C ALA A 15 27.60 -1.11 -21.85
N GLU A 16 28.72 -0.42 -21.57
CA GLU A 16 29.34 0.50 -22.54
C GLU A 16 29.97 -0.35 -23.65
N ILE A 17 29.37 -0.29 -24.84
CA ILE A 17 29.82 -1.02 -26.02
C ILE A 17 30.30 0.04 -27.01
N GLU A 18 31.61 0.12 -27.23
CA GLU A 18 32.23 1.12 -28.10
C GLU A 18 32.06 0.79 -29.61
N ASP A 19 31.88 -0.48 -29.95
CA ASP A 19 31.74 -0.97 -31.32
C ASP A 19 30.29 -1.33 -31.65
N GLU A 20 29.70 -0.63 -32.62
CA GLU A 20 28.32 -0.85 -33.08
C GLU A 20 28.10 -2.23 -33.75
N ASN A 21 29.18 -2.93 -34.13
CA ASN A 21 29.12 -4.28 -34.71
C ASN A 21 29.40 -5.41 -33.71
N ALA A 22 29.61 -5.10 -32.42
CA ALA A 22 29.89 -6.11 -31.41
C ALA A 22 28.69 -7.04 -31.18
N GLU A 23 28.94 -8.36 -31.13
CA GLU A 23 27.93 -9.33 -30.72
C GLU A 23 27.64 -9.21 -29.22
N VAL A 24 26.35 -9.15 -28.87
CA VAL A 24 25.90 -8.93 -27.50
C VAL A 24 24.82 -9.94 -27.10
N TRP A 25 24.74 -10.20 -25.79
CA TRP A 25 23.69 -11.00 -25.20
C TRP A 25 22.59 -10.09 -24.65
N TYR A 26 21.35 -10.36 -25.03
CA TYR A 26 20.22 -9.49 -24.72
C TYR A 26 19.11 -10.26 -24.00
N ILE A 27 18.53 -9.65 -22.96
CA ILE A 27 17.35 -10.18 -22.26
C ILE A 27 16.12 -9.32 -22.66
N PRO A 28 15.24 -9.81 -23.55
CA PRO A 28 14.14 -9.00 -24.10
C PRO A 28 13.17 -8.44 -23.07
N GLN A 29 12.93 -9.17 -21.98
CA GLN A 29 11.96 -8.79 -20.96
C GLN A 29 12.48 -7.67 -20.04
N THR A 30 13.79 -7.57 -19.85
CA THR A 30 14.41 -6.57 -18.95
C THR A 30 15.11 -5.46 -19.71
N GLY A 31 15.38 -5.64 -21.00
CA GLY A 31 16.12 -4.71 -21.81
C GLY A 31 17.63 -4.71 -21.53
N GLU A 32 18.12 -5.62 -20.69
CA GLU A 32 19.53 -5.68 -20.31
C GLU A 32 20.38 -6.27 -21.43
N ILE A 33 21.54 -5.66 -21.67
CA ILE A 33 22.51 -6.03 -22.69
C ILE A 33 23.85 -6.35 -22.00
N PHE A 34 24.48 -7.44 -22.42
CA PHE A 34 25.73 -7.93 -21.85
C PHE A 34 26.75 -8.19 -22.97
N ALA A 35 27.98 -7.70 -22.77
CA ALA A 35 29.10 -8.00 -23.65
C ALA A 35 29.70 -9.39 -23.37
N SER A 36 29.72 -9.80 -22.10
CA SER A 36 30.22 -11.11 -21.67
C SER A 36 29.11 -12.15 -21.56
N TYR A 37 29.35 -13.34 -22.12
CA TYR A 37 28.45 -14.48 -21.97
C TYR A 37 28.33 -14.95 -20.51
N GLU A 38 29.41 -14.88 -19.74
CA GLU A 38 29.40 -15.28 -18.32
C GLU A 38 28.51 -14.35 -17.48
N ASP A 39 28.55 -13.04 -17.73
CA ASP A 39 27.69 -12.07 -17.04
C ASP A 39 26.22 -12.28 -17.38
N TYR A 40 25.92 -12.57 -18.65
CA TYR A 40 24.59 -12.96 -19.09
C TYR A 40 24.10 -14.22 -18.37
N LEU A 41 24.91 -15.28 -18.29
CA LEU A 41 24.54 -16.51 -17.60
C LEU A 41 24.30 -16.28 -16.10
N ASN A 42 25.18 -15.55 -15.42
CA ASN A 42 25.02 -15.18 -14.02
C ASN A 42 23.71 -14.40 -13.79
N ARG A 43 23.35 -13.50 -14.72
CA ARG A 43 22.09 -12.76 -14.66
C ARG A 43 20.88 -13.67 -14.89
N MET A 44 20.98 -14.59 -15.84
CA MET A 44 19.92 -15.54 -16.15
C MET A 44 19.66 -16.50 -14.98
N ASP A 45 20.72 -16.99 -14.32
CA ASP A 45 20.64 -17.78 -13.10
C ASP A 45 19.96 -17.02 -11.97
N PHE A 46 20.25 -15.73 -11.81
CA PHE A 46 19.52 -14.88 -10.88
C PHE A 46 18.02 -14.84 -11.19
N TYR A 47 17.62 -14.67 -12.45
CA TYR A 47 16.21 -14.62 -12.86
C TYR A 47 15.47 -15.97 -12.78
N ASN A 48 16.19 -17.07 -12.94
CA ASN A 48 15.64 -18.42 -12.82
C ASN A 48 15.45 -18.87 -11.36
N GLN A 49 15.96 -18.13 -10.37
CA GLN A 49 15.67 -18.42 -8.97
C GLN A 49 14.18 -18.26 -8.66
N ARG A 50 13.59 -19.24 -7.99
CA ARG A 50 12.20 -19.18 -7.48
C ARG A 50 12.09 -18.36 -6.19
N ARG A 51 12.50 -17.10 -6.26
CA ARG A 51 12.61 -16.18 -5.10
C ARG A 51 11.98 -14.82 -5.35
N PHE A 52 11.26 -14.68 -6.47
CA PHE A 52 10.57 -13.45 -6.84
C PHE A 52 9.12 -13.52 -6.40
N ASN A 53 8.59 -12.33 -6.14
CA ASN A 53 7.20 -12.13 -5.75
C ASN A 53 6.54 -11.11 -6.67
N ASP A 54 5.28 -11.33 -6.97
CA ASP A 54 4.43 -10.37 -7.67
C ASP A 54 3.87 -9.35 -6.66
N GLN A 55 4.07 -8.05 -6.92
CA GLN A 55 3.56 -6.98 -6.07
C GLN A 55 2.02 -6.92 -6.05
N ILE A 56 1.38 -7.15 -7.21
CA ILE A 56 -0.06 -6.99 -7.42
C ILE A 56 -0.78 -8.17 -6.74
N THR A 57 -0.57 -9.38 -7.27
CA THR A 57 -1.24 -10.60 -6.81
C THR A 57 -0.73 -11.07 -5.44
N GLY A 58 0.53 -10.77 -5.10
CA GLY A 58 1.17 -11.23 -3.86
C GLY A 58 1.69 -12.66 -3.93
N HIS A 59 1.60 -13.34 -5.08
CA HIS A 59 2.18 -14.66 -5.26
C HIS A 59 3.71 -14.62 -5.11
N SER A 60 4.25 -15.62 -4.41
CA SER A 60 5.67 -15.75 -4.07
C SER A 60 6.23 -17.08 -4.58
N GLY A 61 7.56 -17.19 -4.63
CA GLY A 61 8.22 -18.42 -5.08
C GLY A 61 8.22 -18.58 -6.62
N LEU A 62 8.07 -17.47 -7.34
CA LEU A 62 8.10 -17.42 -8.79
C LEU A 62 9.51 -17.14 -9.28
N THR A 63 9.81 -17.56 -10.51
CA THR A 63 10.94 -16.99 -11.26
C THR A 63 10.67 -15.54 -11.63
N PHE A 64 11.69 -14.79 -12.05
CA PHE A 64 11.50 -13.40 -12.47
C PHE A 64 10.51 -13.30 -13.62
N PHE A 65 10.64 -14.16 -14.65
CA PHE A 65 9.80 -14.13 -15.84
C PHE A 65 8.36 -14.56 -15.56
N GLU A 66 8.15 -15.55 -14.70
CA GLU A 66 6.81 -15.93 -14.22
C GLU A 66 6.15 -14.75 -13.46
N ALA A 67 6.89 -14.15 -12.52
CA ALA A 67 6.40 -13.00 -11.76
C ALA A 67 6.12 -11.78 -12.65
N PHE A 68 6.96 -11.53 -13.67
CA PHE A 68 6.78 -10.44 -14.62
C PHE A 68 5.51 -10.63 -15.48
N LYS A 69 5.29 -11.86 -15.99
CA LYS A 69 4.06 -12.18 -16.73
C LYS A 69 2.82 -12.06 -15.85
N SER A 70 2.88 -12.57 -14.62
CA SER A 70 1.81 -12.45 -13.63
C SER A 70 1.50 -10.98 -13.34
N GLU A 71 2.51 -10.13 -13.21
CA GLU A 71 2.33 -8.72 -12.94
C GLU A 71 1.68 -7.98 -14.10
N LEU A 72 2.08 -8.28 -15.34
CA LEU A 72 1.48 -7.68 -16.53
C LEU A 72 0.01 -8.10 -16.68
N ALA A 73 -0.28 -9.39 -16.48
CA ALA A 73 -1.64 -9.93 -16.57
C ALA A 73 -2.54 -9.39 -15.44
N GLY A 74 -2.09 -9.50 -14.19
CA GLY A 74 -2.83 -9.02 -13.03
C GLY A 74 -3.01 -7.50 -13.04
N GLY A 75 -2.05 -6.74 -13.57
CA GLY A 75 -2.18 -5.30 -13.77
C GLY A 75 -3.31 -4.94 -14.74
N LYS A 76 -3.39 -5.63 -15.88
CA LYS A 76 -4.46 -5.43 -16.87
C LYS A 76 -5.83 -5.83 -16.32
N GLU A 77 -5.89 -6.96 -15.61
CA GLU A 77 -7.13 -7.43 -14.99
C GLU A 77 -7.65 -6.44 -13.95
N VAL A 78 -6.78 -5.92 -13.08
CA VAL A 78 -7.14 -4.90 -12.09
C VAL A 78 -7.65 -3.63 -12.78
N GLU A 79 -7.01 -3.21 -13.87
CA GLU A 79 -7.40 -2.02 -14.60
C GLU A 79 -8.75 -2.17 -15.32
N ALA A 80 -9.03 -3.36 -15.88
CA ALA A 80 -10.28 -3.67 -16.56
C ALA A 80 -11.45 -3.93 -15.61
N SER A 81 -11.19 -4.58 -14.47
CA SER A 81 -12.24 -4.96 -13.51
C SER A 81 -12.62 -3.84 -12.55
N PHE A 82 -11.71 -2.91 -12.26
CA PHE A 82 -11.98 -1.84 -11.30
C PHE A 82 -12.88 -0.76 -11.91
N PRO A 83 -13.98 -0.35 -11.24
CA PRO A 83 -14.93 0.62 -11.80
C PRO A 83 -14.27 1.95 -12.19
N GLU A 84 -14.42 2.36 -13.45
CA GLU A 84 -13.79 3.57 -14.00
C GLU A 84 -14.20 4.84 -13.24
N ALA A 85 -15.48 4.95 -12.88
CA ALA A 85 -16.05 6.06 -12.12
C ALA A 85 -15.35 6.27 -10.75
N LEU A 86 -14.81 5.20 -10.15
CA LEU A 86 -14.18 5.24 -8.84
C LEU A 86 -12.67 5.51 -8.90
N LYS A 87 -12.00 5.28 -10.04
CA LYS A 87 -10.54 5.39 -10.15
C LYS A 87 -10.05 6.79 -9.77
N GLY A 88 -10.56 7.82 -10.43
CA GLY A 88 -10.16 9.22 -10.17
C GLY A 88 -10.41 9.67 -8.73
N PRO A 89 -11.66 9.55 -8.20
CA PRO A 89 -11.97 9.89 -6.81
C PRO A 89 -11.11 9.18 -5.78
N ILE A 90 -10.90 7.86 -5.93
CA ILE A 90 -10.08 7.09 -4.99
C ILE A 90 -8.62 7.51 -5.05
N LEU A 91 -8.05 7.72 -6.23
CA LEU A 91 -6.67 8.17 -6.37
C LEU A 91 -6.46 9.55 -5.74
N ARG A 92 -7.40 10.48 -5.94
CA ARG A 92 -7.37 11.79 -5.26
C ARG A 92 -7.42 11.66 -3.75
N ARG A 93 -8.22 10.73 -3.23
CA ARG A 93 -8.34 10.50 -1.78
C ARG A 93 -7.10 9.84 -1.18
N VAL A 94 -6.45 8.94 -1.91
CA VAL A 94 -5.23 8.23 -1.50
C VAL A 94 -4.01 9.14 -1.56
N GLN A 95 -3.97 10.08 -2.49
CA GLN A 95 -2.88 11.03 -2.63
C GLN A 95 -2.58 11.74 -1.31
N PHE A 96 -1.30 11.74 -0.92
CA PHE A 96 -0.79 12.36 0.31
C PHE A 96 -1.27 11.78 1.64
N GLN A 97 -1.99 10.64 1.64
CA GLN A 97 -2.26 9.92 2.88
C GLN A 97 -0.96 9.45 3.53
N THR A 98 -0.87 9.54 4.86
CA THR A 98 0.32 9.14 5.62
C THR A 98 0.14 7.79 6.35
N VAL A 99 -0.95 7.08 6.06
CA VAL A 99 -1.27 5.78 6.66
C VAL A 99 -0.17 4.77 6.35
N SER A 100 0.43 4.19 7.39
CA SER A 100 1.64 3.37 7.25
C SER A 100 1.41 1.95 6.73
N ARG A 101 0.21 1.38 6.87
CA ARG A 101 -0.12 0.04 6.41
C ARG A 101 -1.12 0.11 5.27
N LEU A 102 -0.84 -0.62 4.18
CA LEU A 102 -1.74 -0.69 3.03
C LEU A 102 -3.13 -1.20 3.44
N ASP A 103 -3.20 -2.22 4.29
CA ASP A 103 -4.50 -2.76 4.73
C ASP A 103 -5.35 -1.70 5.46
N ASN A 104 -4.74 -0.94 6.38
CA ASN A 104 -5.42 0.14 7.07
C ASN A 104 -5.88 1.24 6.11
N LEU A 105 -5.08 1.56 5.08
CA LEU A 105 -5.48 2.52 4.04
C LEU A 105 -6.67 1.98 3.24
N VAL A 106 -6.60 0.73 2.80
CA VAL A 106 -7.68 0.05 2.07
C VAL A 106 -8.96 0.05 2.89
N ASP A 107 -8.89 -0.25 4.19
CA ASP A 107 -10.05 -0.22 5.07
C ASP A 107 -10.66 1.17 5.16
N GLN A 108 -9.84 2.21 5.38
CA GLN A 108 -10.34 3.60 5.46
C GLN A 108 -11.03 4.04 4.18
N ILE A 109 -10.39 3.80 3.02
CA ILE A 109 -10.95 4.16 1.72
C ILE A 109 -12.21 3.34 1.42
N TYR A 110 -12.22 2.05 1.77
CA TYR A 110 -13.40 1.21 1.56
C TYR A 110 -14.60 1.70 2.37
N GLU A 111 -14.42 2.00 3.66
CA GLU A 111 -15.51 2.47 4.53
C GLU A 111 -16.07 3.83 4.10
N GLU A 112 -15.24 4.69 3.49
CA GLU A 112 -15.65 5.98 2.96
C GLU A 112 -16.42 5.84 1.64
N PHE A 113 -15.97 4.96 0.74
CA PHE A 113 -16.55 4.84 -0.60
C PHE A 113 -17.69 3.82 -0.70
N LYS A 114 -17.84 2.89 0.26
CA LYS A 114 -18.82 1.78 0.17
C LYS A 114 -20.27 2.22 -0.05
N LEU A 115 -20.65 3.39 0.44
CA LEU A 115 -21.99 3.98 0.32
C LEU A 115 -21.98 5.31 -0.44
N ASP A 116 -20.87 5.63 -1.12
CA ASP A 116 -20.74 6.87 -1.89
C ASP A 116 -20.64 6.56 -3.39
N TYR A 117 -21.66 6.90 -4.17
CA TYR A 117 -21.81 6.49 -5.57
C TYR A 117 -21.42 7.61 -6.53
N TYR A 118 -20.77 7.27 -7.65
CA TYR A 118 -20.22 8.25 -8.59
C TYR A 118 -20.89 8.18 -9.97
N PRO A 119 -20.99 9.29 -10.71
CA PRO A 119 -21.47 9.27 -12.09
C PRO A 119 -20.71 8.27 -12.97
N GLY A 120 -21.45 7.53 -13.79
CA GLY A 120 -20.94 6.44 -14.64
C GLY A 120 -20.86 5.08 -13.96
N GLU A 121 -21.29 4.98 -12.70
CA GLU A 121 -21.33 3.71 -11.96
C GLU A 121 -22.66 2.97 -12.14
N GLU A 122 -22.60 1.63 -12.25
CA GLU A 122 -23.78 0.77 -12.25
C GLU A 122 -24.22 0.44 -10.82
N VAL A 123 -25.50 0.66 -10.55
CA VAL A 123 -26.11 0.48 -9.23
C VAL A 123 -27.45 -0.23 -9.35
N THR A 124 -27.91 -0.81 -8.25
CA THR A 124 -29.28 -1.28 -8.10
C THR A 124 -30.06 -0.30 -7.24
N VAL A 125 -31.20 0.14 -7.75
CA VAL A 125 -32.13 1.07 -7.10
C VAL A 125 -33.35 0.32 -6.61
N THR A 126 -33.80 0.61 -5.39
CA THR A 126 -35.07 0.12 -4.85
C THR A 126 -36.13 1.20 -5.04
N LEU A 127 -37.14 0.93 -5.85
CA LEU A 127 -38.27 1.84 -6.10
C LEU A 127 -39.29 1.77 -4.95
N ASP A 128 -40.21 2.74 -4.89
CA ASP A 128 -41.24 2.85 -3.84
C ASP A 128 -42.14 1.60 -3.74
N GLY A 129 -42.23 0.80 -4.80
CA GLY A 129 -42.94 -0.49 -4.84
C GLY A 129 -42.14 -1.70 -4.33
N GLY A 130 -40.92 -1.50 -3.81
CA GLY A 130 -40.00 -2.57 -3.40
C GLY A 130 -39.30 -3.30 -4.55
N GLU A 131 -39.61 -2.92 -5.79
CA GLU A 131 -38.95 -3.43 -6.99
C GLU A 131 -37.50 -2.95 -7.05
N ARG A 132 -36.58 -3.87 -7.37
CA ARG A 132 -35.15 -3.58 -7.51
C ARG A 132 -34.77 -3.57 -8.97
N VAL A 133 -34.32 -2.42 -9.46
CA VAL A 133 -34.01 -2.20 -10.88
C VAL A 133 -32.56 -1.75 -11.02
N HIS A 134 -31.87 -2.24 -12.04
CA HIS A 134 -30.51 -1.80 -12.34
C HIS A 134 -30.52 -0.45 -13.06
N GLY A 135 -29.55 0.41 -12.73
CA GLY A 135 -29.43 1.72 -13.33
C GLY A 135 -28.00 2.23 -13.36
N LEU A 136 -27.80 3.32 -14.09
CA LEU A 136 -26.54 4.03 -14.21
C LEU A 136 -26.65 5.37 -13.49
N VAL A 137 -25.74 5.65 -12.57
CA VAL A 137 -25.68 6.97 -11.90
C VAL A 137 -25.28 8.02 -12.93
N ARG A 138 -26.14 9.03 -13.14
CA ARG A 138 -25.90 10.16 -14.04
C ARG A 138 -25.31 11.35 -13.32
N ASP A 139 -25.84 11.68 -12.15
CA ASP A 139 -25.39 12.82 -11.37
C ASP A 139 -25.41 12.51 -9.87
N LYS A 140 -24.51 13.15 -9.14
CA LYS A 140 -24.41 13.13 -7.69
C LYS A 140 -24.50 14.56 -7.19
N THR A 141 -25.55 14.86 -6.41
CA THR A 141 -25.72 16.17 -5.78
C THR A 141 -25.66 16.02 -4.26
N THR A 142 -24.65 16.62 -3.63
CA THR A 142 -24.52 16.67 -2.17
C THR A 142 -24.96 18.03 -1.65
N PHE A 143 -25.94 18.03 -0.76
CA PHE A 143 -26.42 19.20 -0.05
C PHE A 143 -25.76 19.25 1.34
N GLY A 144 -25.05 20.35 1.62
CA GLY A 144 -24.49 20.59 2.95
C GLY A 144 -25.57 20.89 4.00
N PRO A 145 -25.17 21.05 5.27
CA PRO A 145 -26.11 21.37 6.34
C PRO A 145 -26.87 22.67 6.03
N ARG A 146 -28.20 22.64 6.13
CA ARG A 146 -29.06 23.81 5.89
C ARG A 146 -29.72 24.26 7.20
N ALA A 147 -29.75 25.56 7.47
CA ALA A 147 -30.53 26.13 8.57
C ALA A 147 -32.02 26.03 8.25
N LEU A 148 -32.76 25.36 9.12
CA LEU A 148 -34.21 25.22 9.05
C LEU A 148 -34.89 26.46 9.68
N PRO A 149 -36.17 26.72 9.35
CA PRO A 149 -36.91 27.86 9.91
C PRO A 149 -37.02 27.87 11.44
N ASP A 150 -36.84 26.71 12.07
CA ASP A 150 -36.85 26.51 13.52
C ASP A 150 -35.49 26.80 14.20
N GLY A 151 -34.48 27.22 13.44
CA GLY A 151 -33.12 27.49 13.92
C GLY A 151 -32.22 26.24 14.03
N SER A 152 -32.74 25.04 13.78
CA SER A 152 -31.95 23.81 13.74
C SER A 152 -31.20 23.66 12.40
N LYS A 153 -30.17 22.81 12.36
CA LYS A 153 -29.41 22.50 11.13
C LYS A 153 -29.79 21.11 10.63
N ALA A 154 -30.31 21.04 9.41
CA ALA A 154 -30.49 19.79 8.70
C ALA A 154 -29.13 19.11 8.46
N LEU A 155 -29.11 17.78 8.51
CA LEU A 155 -27.92 16.99 8.19
C LEU A 155 -27.58 17.09 6.69
N PRO A 156 -26.31 16.91 6.31
CA PRO A 156 -25.95 16.74 4.91
C PRO A 156 -26.75 15.59 4.28
N THR A 157 -27.20 15.77 3.05
CA THR A 157 -27.92 14.74 2.31
C THR A 157 -27.38 14.67 0.89
N THR A 158 -27.16 13.47 0.38
CA THR A 158 -26.79 13.26 -1.02
C THR A 158 -27.98 12.69 -1.78
N ARG A 159 -28.14 13.16 -3.03
CA ARG A 159 -29.13 12.64 -3.98
C ARG A 159 -28.40 12.21 -5.24
N TYR A 160 -28.85 11.10 -5.82
CA TYR A 160 -28.32 10.54 -7.05
C TYR A 160 -29.40 10.54 -8.11
N LEU A 161 -29.09 11.10 -9.28
CA LEU A 161 -29.91 10.94 -10.47
C LEU A 161 -29.49 9.65 -11.15
N VAL A 162 -30.40 8.68 -11.26
CA VAL A 162 -30.11 7.36 -11.82
C VAL A 162 -30.99 7.12 -13.04
N ASN A 163 -30.37 6.70 -14.14
CA ASN A 163 -31.07 6.27 -15.34
C ASN A 163 -31.31 4.75 -15.26
N LEU A 164 -32.59 4.33 -15.26
CA LEU A 164 -33.01 2.93 -15.11
C LEU A 164 -32.87 2.18 -16.44
N LYS A 165 -32.18 1.02 -16.42
CA LYS A 165 -31.93 0.21 -17.62
C LYS A 165 -33.22 -0.30 -18.28
N ASP A 166 -34.25 -0.60 -17.49
CA ASP A 166 -35.47 -1.25 -18.00
C ASP A 166 -36.45 -0.28 -18.67
N SER A 167 -36.35 1.02 -18.40
CA SER A 167 -37.35 2.00 -18.87
C SER A 167 -36.74 3.27 -19.48
N GLU A 168 -35.41 3.42 -19.54
CA GLU A 168 -34.69 4.67 -19.87
C GLU A 168 -35.18 5.91 -19.09
N LYS A 169 -35.94 5.72 -18.01
CA LYS A 169 -36.45 6.78 -17.14
C LYS A 169 -35.40 7.16 -16.13
N GLU A 170 -35.40 8.43 -15.76
CA GLU A 170 -34.55 8.95 -14.70
C GLU A 170 -35.33 9.05 -13.39
N THR A 171 -34.69 8.66 -12.30
CA THR A 171 -35.23 8.77 -10.95
C THR A 171 -34.18 9.37 -10.01
N ILE A 172 -34.65 10.10 -9.01
CA ILE A 172 -33.79 10.69 -7.98
C ILE A 172 -33.90 9.82 -6.73
N VAL A 173 -32.79 9.28 -6.28
CA VAL A 173 -32.71 8.41 -5.09
C VAL A 173 -31.75 8.94 -4.04
N THR A 174 -32.02 8.60 -2.78
CA THR A 174 -31.14 8.86 -1.63
C THR A 174 -30.27 7.65 -1.32
N ASP A 175 -29.32 7.81 -0.41
CA ASP A 175 -28.38 6.75 0.03
C ASP A 175 -29.08 5.46 0.53
N GLU A 176 -30.35 5.54 0.94
CA GLU A 176 -31.15 4.40 1.45
C GLU A 176 -31.70 3.49 0.33
N HIS A 177 -31.91 4.03 -0.87
CA HIS A 177 -32.61 3.36 -1.98
C HIS A 177 -31.66 2.98 -3.12
N ILE A 178 -30.34 3.02 -2.89
CA ILE A 178 -29.30 2.76 -3.87
C ILE A 178 -28.25 1.82 -3.25
N CYS A 179 -27.84 0.80 -4.01
CA CYS A 179 -26.77 -0.11 -3.59
C CYS A 179 -25.94 -0.59 -4.79
N ARG A 180 -24.67 -0.89 -4.55
CA ARG A 180 -23.82 -1.59 -5.52
C ARG A 180 -24.14 -3.08 -5.55
N ASP A 181 -23.93 -3.68 -6.70
CA ASP A 181 -23.97 -5.13 -6.81
C ASP A 181 -22.81 -5.79 -6.05
N ARG A 182 -23.09 -6.97 -5.50
CA ARG A 182 -22.13 -7.71 -4.70
C ARG A 182 -20.93 -8.09 -5.56
N GLY A 183 -19.74 -7.70 -5.11
CA GLY A 183 -18.48 -8.05 -5.77
C GLY A 183 -17.92 -6.97 -6.71
N VAL A 184 -18.70 -5.93 -7.04
CA VAL A 184 -18.23 -4.82 -7.90
C VAL A 184 -17.16 -3.98 -7.21
N PHE A 185 -17.32 -3.74 -5.91
CA PHE A 185 -16.37 -2.97 -5.11
C PHE A 185 -15.98 -3.76 -3.85
N THR A 186 -14.79 -4.36 -3.87
CA THR A 186 -14.29 -5.17 -2.75
C THR A 186 -12.95 -4.66 -2.25
N LYS A 187 -12.65 -4.92 -0.96
CA LYS A 187 -11.34 -4.59 -0.37
C LYS A 187 -10.17 -5.25 -1.11
N ALA A 188 -10.38 -6.46 -1.66
CA ALA A 188 -9.36 -7.16 -2.44
C ALA A 188 -9.05 -6.42 -3.76
N MET A 189 -10.07 -6.04 -4.52
CA MET A 189 -9.90 -5.25 -5.74
C MET A 189 -9.29 -3.88 -5.45
N LEU A 190 -9.76 -3.19 -4.41
CA LEU A 190 -9.23 -1.90 -3.98
C LEU A 190 -7.74 -2.00 -3.58
N ARG A 191 -7.36 -3.05 -2.85
CA ARG A 191 -5.96 -3.31 -2.50
C ARG A 191 -5.10 -3.47 -3.74
N SER A 192 -5.53 -4.27 -4.71
CA SER A 192 -4.80 -4.50 -5.95
C SER A 192 -4.71 -3.23 -6.80
N PHE A 193 -5.80 -2.45 -6.88
CA PHE A 193 -5.84 -1.15 -7.55
C PHE A 193 -4.84 -0.16 -6.94
N ILE A 194 -4.84 0.01 -5.61
CA ILE A 194 -3.89 0.91 -4.93
C ILE A 194 -2.45 0.45 -5.12
N LYS A 195 -2.16 -0.86 -5.05
CA LYS A 195 -0.81 -1.40 -5.31
C LYS A 195 -0.32 -1.11 -6.74
N LYS A 196 -1.22 -1.15 -7.72
CA LYS A 196 -0.89 -0.92 -9.13
C LYS A 196 -0.65 0.56 -9.42
N THR A 197 -1.44 1.45 -8.83
CA THR A 197 -1.51 2.86 -9.20
C THR A 197 -0.68 3.80 -8.32
N VAL A 198 -0.29 3.37 -7.12
CA VAL A 198 0.33 4.22 -6.11
C VAL A 198 1.69 3.66 -5.65
N THR A 199 2.56 4.54 -5.18
CA THR A 199 3.88 4.24 -4.59
C THR A 199 4.03 4.94 -3.24
N ARG A 200 4.95 4.45 -2.41
CA ARG A 200 5.27 5.07 -1.13
C ARG A 200 6.71 4.78 -0.74
N ASP A 201 7.38 5.80 -0.21
CA ASP A 201 8.76 5.67 0.27
C ASP A 201 8.87 4.87 1.58
N ALA A 202 10.04 4.27 1.79
CA ALA A 202 10.35 3.41 2.94
C ALA A 202 10.71 4.19 4.22
N TRP A 203 9.97 5.26 4.55
CA TRP A 203 10.15 6.01 5.80
C TRP A 203 8.83 6.23 6.56
N ASN A 204 8.93 6.44 7.87
CA ASN A 204 7.77 6.58 8.76
C ASN A 204 7.08 7.93 8.54
N GLY A 205 5.84 7.89 8.04
CA GLY A 205 5.07 9.08 7.69
C GLY A 205 5.19 9.47 6.20
N ALA A 206 5.84 8.63 5.38
CA ALA A 206 5.90 8.84 3.94
C ALA A 206 4.48 8.90 3.34
N PRO A 207 4.15 9.96 2.58
CA PRO A 207 2.88 10.05 1.90
C PRO A 207 2.76 8.99 0.79
N TRP A 208 1.55 8.52 0.54
CA TRP A 208 1.22 7.76 -0.66
C TRP A 208 1.16 8.69 -1.87
N LEU A 209 1.81 8.29 -2.97
CA LEU A 209 1.93 9.06 -4.20
C LEU A 209 1.40 8.27 -5.39
N VAL A 210 0.41 8.82 -6.08
CA VAL A 210 -0.10 8.29 -7.34
C VAL A 210 1.02 8.36 -8.39
N LYS A 211 1.21 7.27 -9.15
CA LYS A 211 2.19 7.21 -10.24
C LYS A 211 1.86 8.23 -11.32
N HIS A 212 2.89 8.75 -11.99
CA HIS A 212 2.75 9.85 -12.96
C HIS A 212 1.75 9.58 -14.09
N ASP A 213 1.69 8.36 -14.61
CA ASP A 213 0.76 8.00 -15.70
C ASP A 213 -0.70 8.22 -15.27
N TYR A 214 -1.08 7.71 -14.09
CA TYR A 214 -2.42 7.86 -13.53
C TYR A 214 -2.67 9.29 -13.04
N ALA A 215 -1.66 9.95 -12.49
CA ALA A 215 -1.79 11.34 -12.04
C ALA A 215 -2.09 12.26 -13.23
N SER A 216 -1.46 12.02 -14.38
CA SER A 216 -1.73 12.77 -15.62
C SER A 216 -3.13 12.47 -16.14
N GLN A 217 -3.53 11.20 -16.20
CA GLN A 217 -4.86 10.78 -16.66
C GLN A 217 -5.99 11.38 -15.83
N TYR A 218 -5.87 11.38 -14.50
CA TYR A 218 -6.92 11.87 -13.58
C TYR A 218 -6.67 13.28 -13.03
N HIS A 219 -5.67 13.99 -13.57
CA HIS A 219 -5.38 15.39 -13.29
C HIS A 219 -5.12 15.64 -11.80
N ILE A 220 -4.25 14.82 -11.20
CA ILE A 220 -3.91 14.81 -9.77
C ILE A 220 -2.55 15.49 -9.58
N ASP A 221 -2.48 16.47 -8.68
CA ASP A 221 -1.21 17.13 -8.34
C ASP A 221 -0.29 16.18 -7.57
N THR A 222 0.91 15.95 -8.10
CA THR A 222 1.94 15.10 -7.50
C THR A 222 2.92 15.88 -6.62
N ARG A 223 2.81 17.21 -6.52
CA ARG A 223 3.72 18.03 -5.72
C ARG A 223 3.46 17.83 -4.23
N VAL A 224 4.39 17.15 -3.58
CA VAL A 224 4.30 16.85 -2.14
C VAL A 224 4.33 18.15 -1.32
N PRO A 225 3.29 18.42 -0.51
CA PRO A 225 3.27 19.59 0.37
C PRO A 225 4.49 19.64 1.32
N PRO A 226 5.04 20.83 1.64
CA PRO A 226 6.26 20.97 2.43
C PRO A 226 6.26 20.22 3.77
N HIS A 227 5.11 20.20 4.48
CA HIS A 227 4.94 19.53 5.77
C HIS A 227 4.94 17.98 5.67
N LEU A 228 4.79 17.42 4.48
CA LEU A 228 4.86 15.98 4.20
C LEU A 228 6.19 15.56 3.59
N ARG A 229 7.07 16.51 3.24
CA ARG A 229 8.39 16.21 2.69
C ARG A 229 9.28 15.60 3.76
N TYR A 230 10.15 14.68 3.31
CA TYR A 230 11.10 14.00 4.17
C TYR A 230 12.00 14.96 4.96
N ASP A 231 12.55 15.98 4.29
CA ASP A 231 13.48 16.95 4.89
C ASP A 231 12.84 17.70 6.07
N THR A 232 11.60 18.14 5.91
CA THR A 232 10.82 18.81 6.96
C THR A 232 10.59 17.88 8.15
N LYS A 233 10.29 16.60 7.89
CA LYS A 233 10.11 15.60 8.96
C LYS A 233 11.41 15.26 9.69
N ILE A 234 12.55 15.30 9.02
CA ILE A 234 13.86 15.17 9.67
C ILE A 234 14.15 16.38 10.56
N LEU A 235 13.87 17.58 10.07
CA LEU A 235 14.05 18.82 10.83
C LEU A 235 13.18 18.83 12.10
N GLU A 236 11.89 18.50 11.97
CA GLU A 236 10.93 18.41 13.07
C GLU A 236 11.41 17.41 14.14
N ARG A 237 11.87 16.23 13.71
CA ARG A 237 12.43 15.23 14.64
C ARG A 237 13.68 15.74 15.37
N LYS A 238 14.58 16.43 14.66
CA LYS A 238 15.80 17.00 15.25
C LYS A 238 15.47 18.08 16.28
N GLN A 239 14.49 18.93 15.99
CA GLN A 239 14.00 19.96 16.93
C GLN A 239 13.38 19.34 18.18
N LEU A 240 12.49 18.35 18.03
CA LEU A 240 11.89 17.65 19.17
C LEU A 240 12.94 16.95 20.05
N GLN A 241 13.98 16.38 19.45
CA GLN A 241 15.09 15.80 20.21
C GLN A 241 15.90 16.87 20.96
N ALA A 242 16.16 18.02 20.35
CA ALA A 242 16.83 19.14 21.01
C ALA A 242 16.00 19.69 22.18
N GLN A 243 14.69 19.84 22.01
CA GLN A 243 13.77 20.26 23.08
C GLN A 243 13.74 19.27 24.23
N LYS A 244 13.68 17.96 23.96
CA LYS A 244 13.75 16.92 25.01
C LYS A 244 15.07 16.96 25.77
N ARG A 245 16.20 17.17 25.07
CA ARG A 245 17.52 17.32 25.70
C ARG A 245 17.57 18.57 26.59
N ALA A 246 17.00 19.68 26.14
CA ALA A 246 16.92 20.90 26.94
C ALA A 246 16.05 20.73 28.19
N HIS A 247 14.92 20.02 28.09
CA HIS A 247 14.04 19.73 29.23
C HIS A 247 14.70 18.82 30.28
N ILE A 248 15.41 17.77 29.84
CA ILE A 248 16.15 16.87 30.74
C ILE A 248 17.24 17.63 31.51
N ASN A 249 17.96 18.54 30.84
CA ASN A 249 19.00 19.34 31.49
C ASN A 249 18.43 20.34 32.52
N HIS A 250 17.18 20.79 32.34
CA HIS A 250 16.52 21.69 33.30
C HIS A 250 16.02 20.93 34.54
N ASP A 251 15.55 19.68 34.40
CA ASP A 251 15.09 18.86 35.53
C ASP A 251 16.26 18.34 36.40
N THR A 252 17.46 18.16 35.84
CA THR A 252 18.65 17.75 36.61
C THR A 252 19.26 18.88 37.45
N ASN A 253 18.91 20.14 37.19
CA ASN A 253 19.40 21.29 37.96
C ASN A 253 18.49 21.68 39.14
N GLY A 254 17.42 20.93 39.39
CA GLY A 254 16.39 21.22 40.40
C GLY A 254 16.29 20.25 41.58
N HIS A 255 17.34 19.49 41.91
CA HIS A 255 17.38 18.66 43.12
C HIS A 255 18.72 18.77 43.87
N ASN A 256 18.70 19.55 44.95
CA ASN A 256 19.53 19.52 46.16
C ASN A 256 21.04 19.19 46.04
N LEU A 257 21.84 20.26 46.04
CA LEU A 257 23.28 20.27 46.32
C LEU A 257 23.64 20.15 47.83
N VAL A 258 22.90 19.34 48.61
CA VAL A 258 23.26 19.11 50.03
C VAL A 258 23.00 17.67 50.45
N ALA A 259 23.69 16.71 49.83
CA ALA A 259 23.91 15.39 50.41
C ALA A 259 25.14 14.69 49.76
N ALA A 260 26.22 15.44 49.55
CA ALA A 260 27.52 14.86 49.23
C ALA A 260 28.29 14.66 50.54
N LEU A 261 28.01 13.57 51.25
CA LEU A 261 28.92 12.95 52.22
C LEU A 261 28.39 11.54 52.48
N HIS A 262 29.22 10.55 52.12
CA HIS A 262 29.15 9.10 52.39
C HIS A 262 28.80 8.17 51.21
N SER A 263 29.86 7.45 50.80
CA SER A 263 29.91 6.06 50.32
C SER A 263 29.98 5.76 48.82
N GLY A 264 31.18 5.30 48.41
CA GLY A 264 31.36 4.10 47.58
C GLY A 264 31.61 4.28 46.08
N PRO A 265 32.51 3.47 45.46
CA PRO A 265 32.80 3.55 44.03
C PRO A 265 31.63 3.00 43.19
N VAL A 266 31.40 3.66 42.05
CA VAL A 266 30.33 3.41 41.09
C VAL A 266 30.39 1.98 40.54
N ARG A 267 29.32 1.19 40.76
CA ARG A 267 29.10 -0.12 40.14
C ARG A 267 28.51 0.06 38.74
N LEU A 268 29.09 -0.60 37.73
CA LEU A 268 28.52 -0.70 36.38
C LEU A 268 27.13 -1.37 36.40
N PRO A 269 26.20 -1.00 35.50
CA PRO A 269 24.91 -1.68 35.37
C PRO A 269 25.08 -3.15 34.95
N GLU A 270 24.45 -4.07 35.69
CA GLU A 270 24.50 -5.50 35.41
C GLU A 270 23.81 -5.84 34.08
N LEU A 271 24.56 -6.52 33.20
CA LEU A 271 24.05 -7.16 31.99
C LEU A 271 23.13 -8.33 32.39
N LYS A 272 21.87 -8.30 31.94
CA LYS A 272 20.96 -9.45 32.06
C LYS A 272 21.54 -10.65 31.30
N PRO A 273 21.61 -11.86 31.91
CA PRO A 273 22.09 -13.04 31.21
C PRO A 273 21.09 -13.47 30.12
N ALA A 274 21.63 -13.88 28.97
CA ALA A 274 20.87 -14.48 27.87
C ALA A 274 20.15 -15.77 28.32
N PRO A 275 18.95 -16.08 27.79
CA PRO A 275 18.26 -17.32 28.13
C PRO A 275 19.03 -18.52 27.58
N LYS A 276 19.50 -19.39 28.49
CA LYS A 276 20.13 -20.67 28.14
C LYS A 276 19.11 -21.62 27.53
N SER A 277 19.44 -22.15 26.35
CA SER A 277 18.83 -23.30 25.70
C SER A 277 18.77 -24.49 26.66
N LYS A 278 17.57 -25.02 26.93
CA LYS A 278 17.40 -26.29 27.63
C LYS A 278 17.70 -27.46 26.70
N ALA A 279 18.87 -28.07 26.88
CA ALA A 279 19.10 -29.47 26.54
C ALA A 279 18.30 -30.36 27.52
N LYS A 280 17.62 -31.39 27.01
CA LYS A 280 17.03 -32.46 27.82
C LYS A 280 18.02 -33.65 27.90
N PRO A 281 18.21 -34.26 29.08
CA PRO A 281 19.05 -35.43 29.24
C PRO A 281 18.29 -36.72 28.88
N GLY A 282 19.04 -37.70 28.39
CA GLY A 282 18.55 -39.03 28.03
C GLY A 282 18.19 -39.90 29.23
N GLN A 283 17.36 -40.90 28.95
CA GLN A 283 17.05 -42.01 29.84
C GLN A 283 17.21 -43.31 29.05
N GLN A 284 17.98 -44.24 29.61
CA GLN A 284 18.34 -45.55 29.04
C GLN A 284 17.21 -46.59 29.12
N GLY A 285 17.20 -47.50 28.13
CA GLY A 285 16.72 -48.90 28.20
C GLY A 285 15.30 -49.10 27.68
N THR A 286 14.98 -50.03 26.75
CA THR A 286 15.64 -51.27 26.32
C THR A 286 15.16 -51.67 24.91
N GLY A 287 15.89 -52.57 24.21
CA GLY A 287 15.26 -53.51 23.26
C GLY A 287 15.57 -53.41 21.75
N SER A 288 16.73 -53.95 21.35
CA SER A 288 16.92 -54.93 20.25
C SER A 288 16.57 -54.63 18.76
N LYS A 289 17.63 -54.85 17.96
CA LYS A 289 17.71 -55.50 16.62
C LYS A 289 17.43 -54.67 15.35
N GLY A 290 18.47 -54.63 14.48
CA GLY A 290 18.30 -54.90 13.04
C GLY A 290 18.94 -53.91 12.07
N LEU A 291 20.16 -54.22 11.62
CA LEU A 291 20.76 -53.83 10.32
C LEU A 291 19.79 -54.22 9.17
N LYS A 292 19.76 -53.66 7.95
CA LYS A 292 20.79 -53.21 7.00
C LYS A 292 20.02 -52.64 5.78
N TRP A 293 20.56 -51.64 5.08
CA TRP A 293 20.17 -51.31 3.69
C TRP A 293 21.38 -51.54 2.79
N PRO A 294 21.21 -52.05 1.55
CA PRO A 294 21.96 -51.57 0.40
C PRO A 294 21.36 -50.27 -0.16
#